data_AF-A0A2X4TQ00-F1
#
_entry.id   AF-A0A2X4TQ00-F1
#
_cell.length_a   1.000
_cell.length_b   1.000
_cell.length_c   1.000
_cell.angle_alpha   90.00
_cell.angle_beta   90.00
_cell.angle_gamma   90.00
#
_symmetry.space_group_name_H-M   'P 1'
#
loop_
_entity.id
_entity.type
_entity.pdbx_description
1 polymer ?
#
loop_
_entity_poly.entity_id
_entity_poly.type
_entity_poly.pdbx_seq_one_letter_code
_entity_poly.pdbx_strand_id
1 'polypeptide(L)'
;MNGIIKETPDFKYAYEYKVLVDVLRQSQQPFDKKRMAALNEEFKEIDQIPGVKKTSVYYKIKTVDLLGKGDIDAAYEEINKSIELEMSWFNYVLLGKVYEMKGENRLAADAYLTAFNLRPGENTLYWIENGVFQTSVQKIVPYLNSFLAED
;
A
#
# COMPACT_ATOMS: atom_id res chain seq x y z
N MET A 1 -6.86 -24.24 8.03
CA MET A 1 -6.70 -23.37 6.84
C MET A 1 -5.99 -24.05 5.67
N ASN A 2 -4.98 -24.90 5.89
CA ASN A 2 -4.19 -25.55 4.82
C ASN A 2 -4.97 -26.37 3.76
N GLY A 3 -6.18 -26.85 4.06
CA GLY A 3 -7.01 -27.59 3.09
C GLY A 3 -7.82 -26.70 2.15
N ILE A 4 -8.35 -25.58 2.64
CA ILE A 4 -9.27 -24.70 1.88
C ILE A 4 -8.49 -23.81 0.91
N ILE A 5 -7.30 -23.33 1.30
CA ILE A 5 -6.42 -22.49 0.46
C ILE A 5 -5.89 -23.23 -0.77
N LYS A 6 -5.84 -24.57 -0.74
CA LYS A 6 -5.27 -25.37 -1.84
C LYS A 6 -6.20 -25.52 -3.04
N GLU A 7 -7.52 -25.40 -2.87
CA GLU A 7 -8.49 -25.77 -3.91
C GLU A 7 -9.27 -24.60 -4.52
N THR A 8 -9.15 -23.38 -4.00
CA THR A 8 -9.90 -22.21 -4.51
C THR A 8 -9.01 -20.97 -4.70
N PRO A 9 -8.73 -20.55 -5.96
CA PRO A 9 -8.01 -19.31 -6.26
C PRO A 9 -8.65 -18.06 -5.61
N ASP A 10 -9.98 -18.00 -5.58
CA ASP A 10 -10.72 -16.86 -5.01
C ASP A 10 -10.42 -16.66 -3.51
N PHE A 11 -10.19 -17.75 -2.78
CA PHE A 11 -9.83 -17.69 -1.36
C PHE A 11 -8.44 -17.06 -1.17
N LYS A 12 -7.48 -17.34 -2.07
CA LYS A 12 -6.12 -16.77 -1.99
C LYS A 12 -6.16 -15.26 -2.14
N TYR A 13 -6.84 -14.78 -3.18
CA TYR A 13 -6.99 -13.34 -3.42
C TYR A 13 -7.69 -12.65 -2.26
N ALA A 14 -8.81 -13.21 -1.78
CA ALA A 14 -9.54 -12.64 -0.64
C ALA A 14 -8.67 -12.54 0.62
N TYR A 15 -7.83 -13.54 0.87
CA TYR A 15 -6.92 -13.54 2.01
C TYR A 15 -5.80 -12.49 1.87
N GLU A 16 -5.19 -12.35 0.70
CA GLU A 16 -4.19 -11.30 0.45
C GLU A 16 -4.75 -9.90 0.69
N TYR A 17 -5.94 -9.59 0.14
CA TYR A 17 -6.58 -8.30 0.35
C TYR A 17 -6.95 -8.08 1.83
N LYS A 18 -7.37 -9.11 2.54
CA LYS A 18 -7.65 -9.03 3.97
C LYS A 18 -6.40 -8.64 4.77
N VAL A 19 -5.25 -9.26 4.49
CA VAL A 19 -3.99 -8.89 5.16
C VAL A 19 -3.52 -7.50 4.76
N LEU A 20 -3.71 -7.08 3.50
CA LEU A 20 -3.45 -5.71 3.07
C LEU A 20 -4.26 -4.69 3.89
N VAL A 21 -5.54 -4.97 4.12
CA VAL A 21 -6.40 -4.12 4.97
C VAL A 21 -5.89 -4.10 6.41
N ASP A 22 -5.50 -5.24 6.97
CA ASP A 22 -5.04 -5.30 8.37
C ASP A 22 -3.70 -4.58 8.59
N VAL A 23 -2.75 -4.67 7.65
CA VAL A 23 -1.49 -3.90 7.74
C VAL A 23 -1.72 -2.39 7.54
N LEU A 24 -2.64 -1.99 6.66
CA LEU A 24 -3.03 -0.58 6.52
C LEU A 24 -3.67 -0.04 7.80
N ARG A 25 -4.55 -0.82 8.44
CA ARG A 25 -5.12 -0.44 9.73
C ARG A 25 -4.06 -0.31 10.81
N GLN A 26 -3.05 -1.18 10.81
CA GLN A 26 -1.91 -1.07 11.72
C GLN A 26 -1.12 0.23 11.52
N SER A 27 -0.89 0.62 10.26
CA SER A 27 -0.13 1.85 9.95
C SER A 27 -0.83 3.12 10.44
N GLN A 28 -2.17 3.15 10.42
CA GLN A 28 -2.97 4.28 10.89
C GLN A 28 -3.17 4.28 12.41
N GLN A 29 -3.39 3.09 12.98
CA GLN A 29 -3.63 2.91 14.40
C GLN A 29 -2.79 1.75 14.91
N PRO A 30 -1.75 2.01 15.72
CA PRO A 30 -0.95 0.96 16.31
C PRO A 30 -1.81 -0.03 17.10
N PHE A 31 -1.73 -1.32 16.75
CA PHE A 31 -2.49 -2.35 17.42
C PHE A 31 -1.84 -2.71 18.76
N ASP A 32 -2.66 -3.29 19.64
CA ASP A 32 -2.18 -3.95 20.83
C ASP A 32 -1.35 -5.22 20.50
N LYS A 33 -0.71 -5.78 21.53
CA LYS A 33 0.15 -6.97 21.41
C LYS A 33 -0.57 -8.17 20.80
N LYS A 34 -1.86 -8.38 21.10
CA LYS A 34 -2.60 -9.55 20.63
C LYS A 34 -2.89 -9.43 19.14
N ARG A 35 -3.35 -8.27 18.69
CA ARG A 35 -3.62 -7.98 17.28
C ARG A 35 -2.33 -7.93 16.46
N MET A 36 -1.22 -7.43 17.03
CA MET A 36 0.10 -7.55 16.41
C MET A 36 0.57 -8.99 16.26
N ALA A 37 0.37 -9.84 17.27
CA ALA A 37 0.68 -11.26 17.14
C ALA A 37 -0.13 -11.91 16.01
N ALA A 38 -1.43 -11.59 15.89
CA ALA A 38 -2.27 -12.09 14.80
C ALA A 38 -1.78 -11.63 13.42
N LEU A 39 -1.47 -10.34 13.24
CA LEU A 39 -0.93 -9.83 11.96
C LEU A 39 0.41 -10.49 11.59
N ASN A 40 1.27 -10.77 12.58
CA ASN A 40 2.52 -11.48 12.34
C ASN A 40 2.30 -12.94 11.89
N GLU A 41 1.29 -13.62 12.41
CA GLU A 41 0.91 -14.95 11.91
C GLU A 41 0.36 -14.86 10.48
N GLU A 42 -0.43 -13.83 10.16
CA GLU A 42 -0.94 -13.60 8.80
C GLU A 42 0.19 -13.39 7.78
N PHE A 43 1.24 -12.66 8.15
CA PHE A 43 2.42 -12.52 7.31
C PHE A 43 3.11 -13.87 7.04
N LYS A 44 3.25 -14.72 8.06
CA LYS A 44 3.82 -16.06 7.90
C LYS A 44 2.94 -16.92 7.00
N GLU A 45 1.62 -16.89 7.19
CA GLU A 45 0.67 -17.64 6.38
C GLU A 45 0.72 -17.22 4.91
N ILE A 46 0.71 -15.91 4.63
CA ILE A 46 0.83 -15.38 3.27
C ILE A 46 2.12 -15.86 2.61
N ASP A 47 3.27 -15.83 3.30
CA ASP A 47 4.55 -16.26 2.75
C ASP A 47 4.56 -17.75 2.32
N GLN A 48 3.65 -18.57 2.84
CA GLN A 48 3.50 -19.98 2.47
C GLN A 48 2.50 -20.22 1.31
N ILE A 49 1.77 -19.20 0.85
CA ILE A 49 0.78 -19.36 -0.22
C ILE A 49 1.50 -19.60 -1.56
N PRO A 50 1.25 -20.73 -2.24
CA PRO A 50 1.89 -21.01 -3.53
C PRO A 50 1.52 -19.96 -4.58
N GLY A 51 2.55 -19.34 -5.17
CA GLY A 51 2.39 -18.33 -6.22
C GLY A 51 2.18 -16.91 -5.73
N VAL A 52 2.11 -16.67 -4.41
CA VAL A 52 1.86 -15.33 -3.85
C VAL A 52 2.90 -14.29 -4.27
N LYS A 53 4.15 -14.70 -4.46
CA LYS A 53 5.23 -13.81 -4.93
C LYS A 53 5.08 -13.37 -6.40
N LYS A 54 4.05 -13.85 -7.10
CA LYS A 54 3.67 -13.41 -8.45
C LYS A 54 2.51 -12.42 -8.44
N THR A 55 1.98 -12.06 -7.27
CA THR A 55 0.89 -11.09 -7.14
C THR A 55 1.43 -9.73 -6.75
N SER A 56 0.84 -8.67 -7.29
CA SER A 56 1.16 -7.31 -6.91
C SER A 56 0.77 -7.02 -5.45
N VAL A 57 -0.31 -7.65 -4.97
CA VAL A 57 -0.85 -7.48 -3.60
C VAL A 57 0.13 -7.92 -2.52
N TYR A 58 0.83 -9.03 -2.72
CA TYR A 58 1.89 -9.47 -1.82
C TYR A 58 2.91 -8.36 -1.53
N TYR A 59 3.38 -7.71 -2.59
CA TYR A 59 4.37 -6.64 -2.48
C TYR A 59 3.78 -5.33 -1.94
N LYS A 60 2.50 -5.03 -2.19
CA LYS A 60 1.76 -3.94 -1.52
C LYS A 60 1.76 -4.14 0.00
N ILE A 61 1.48 -5.36 0.48
CA ILE A 61 1.46 -5.71 1.91
C ILE A 61 2.84 -5.45 2.52
N LYS A 62 3.90 -6.00 1.91
CA LYS A 62 5.28 -5.82 2.40
C LYS A 62 5.69 -4.34 2.42
N THR A 63 5.33 -3.58 1.39
CA THR A 63 5.60 -2.12 1.33
C THR A 63 5.00 -1.40 2.53
N VAL A 64 3.71 -1.63 2.84
CA VAL A 64 3.04 -0.97 3.97
C VAL A 64 3.66 -1.37 5.31
N ASP A 65 3.96 -2.66 5.50
CA ASP A 65 4.62 -3.16 6.71
C ASP A 65 6.01 -2.52 6.93
N LEU A 66 6.81 -2.45 5.87
CA LEU A 66 8.15 -1.87 5.90
C LEU A 66 8.13 -0.36 6.16
N LEU A 67 7.20 0.39 5.54
CA LEU A 67 6.98 1.80 5.86
C LEU A 67 6.61 2.00 7.33
N GLY A 68 5.72 1.16 7.87
CA GLY A 68 5.35 1.19 9.29
C GLY A 68 6.51 0.90 10.25
N LYS A 69 7.53 0.18 9.78
CA LYS A 69 8.79 -0.09 10.51
C LYS A 69 9.88 0.94 10.27
N GLY A 70 9.68 1.86 9.32
CA GLY A 70 10.70 2.84 8.90
C GLY A 70 11.80 2.28 8.01
N ASP A 71 11.62 1.07 7.44
CA ASP A 71 12.59 0.47 6.51
C ASP A 71 12.29 0.90 5.08
N ILE A 72 12.68 2.15 4.78
CA ILE A 72 12.25 2.86 3.57
C ILE A 72 12.91 2.28 2.31
N ASP A 73 14.16 1.86 2.38
CA ASP A 73 14.88 1.33 1.21
C ASP A 73 14.32 -0.04 0.81
N ALA A 74 14.04 -0.92 1.79
CA ALA A 74 13.36 -2.18 1.50
C ALA A 74 11.93 -1.93 0.97
N ALA A 75 11.19 -0.97 1.54
CA ALA A 75 9.86 -0.61 1.04
C ALA A 75 9.92 -0.13 -0.43
N TYR A 76 10.96 0.60 -0.81
CA TYR A 76 11.20 1.03 -2.18
C TYR A 76 11.43 -0.15 -3.14
N GLU A 77 12.21 -1.15 -2.73
CA GLU A 77 12.39 -2.35 -3.54
C GLU A 77 11.08 -3.12 -3.74
N GLU A 78 10.29 -3.31 -2.67
CA GLU A 78 9.04 -4.06 -2.78
C GLU A 78 7.97 -3.33 -3.60
N ILE A 79 7.85 -2.00 -3.48
CA ILE A 79 6.86 -1.27 -4.27
C ILE A 79 7.19 -1.32 -5.77
N ASN A 80 8.48 -1.30 -6.15
CA ASN A 80 8.88 -1.42 -7.55
C ASN A 80 8.52 -2.81 -8.12
N LYS A 81 8.77 -3.90 -7.38
CA LYS A 81 8.30 -5.25 -7.78
C LYS A 81 6.78 -5.30 -7.92
N SER A 82 6.05 -4.63 -7.04
CA SER A 82 4.59 -4.54 -7.12
C SER A 82 4.11 -3.87 -8.41
N ILE A 83 4.78 -2.79 -8.83
CA ILE A 83 4.50 -2.04 -10.06
C ILE A 83 4.87 -2.85 -11.31
N GLU A 84 5.99 -3.57 -11.30
CA GLU A 84 6.39 -4.47 -12.39
C GLU A 84 5.32 -5.55 -12.67
N LEU A 85 4.66 -6.03 -11.62
CA LEU A 85 3.59 -7.03 -11.73
C LEU A 85 2.23 -6.42 -12.11
N GLU A 86 1.91 -5.24 -11.61
CA GLU A 86 0.65 -4.56 -11.89
C GLU A 86 0.81 -3.04 -11.78
N MET A 87 0.54 -2.34 -12.88
CA MET A 87 0.42 -0.88 -12.85
C MET A 87 -0.97 -0.51 -12.29
N SER A 88 -1.02 0.04 -11.09
CA SER A 88 -2.29 0.44 -10.44
C SER A 88 -2.16 1.77 -9.72
N TRP A 89 -3.25 2.53 -9.63
CA TRP A 89 -3.28 3.81 -8.92
C TRP A 89 -2.78 3.66 -7.46
N PHE A 90 -3.14 2.56 -6.78
CA PHE A 90 -2.75 2.34 -5.39
C PHE A 90 -1.25 2.05 -5.25
N ASN A 91 -0.63 1.39 -6.23
CA ASN A 91 0.82 1.24 -6.25
C ASN A 91 1.54 2.59 -6.32
N TYR A 92 1.02 3.52 -7.12
CA TYR A 92 1.59 4.87 -7.20
C TYR A 92 1.29 5.73 -5.97
N VAL A 93 0.18 5.48 -5.25
CA VAL A 93 -0.01 6.06 -3.90
C VAL A 93 1.08 5.56 -2.96
N LEU A 94 1.31 4.25 -2.87
CA LEU A 94 2.35 3.69 -2.00
C LEU A 94 3.76 4.13 -2.40
N LEU A 95 4.06 4.24 -3.70
CA LEU A 95 5.33 4.76 -4.19
C LEU A 95 5.54 6.22 -3.77
N GLY A 96 4.49 7.05 -3.88
CA GLY A 96 4.53 8.43 -3.39
C GLY A 96 4.83 8.48 -1.88
N LYS A 97 4.24 7.58 -1.08
CA LYS A 97 4.52 7.48 0.36
C LYS A 97 5.98 7.09 0.64
N VAL A 98 6.53 6.16 -0.13
CA VAL A 98 7.95 5.81 -0.05
C VAL A 98 8.82 7.04 -0.33
N TYR A 99 8.58 7.75 -1.44
CA TYR A 99 9.35 8.95 -1.77
C TYR A 99 9.21 10.07 -0.73
N GLU A 100 8.02 10.26 -0.16
CA GLU A 100 7.81 11.25 0.90
C GLU A 100 8.63 10.91 2.15
N MET A 101 8.69 9.63 2.55
CA MET A 101 9.56 9.19 3.66
C MET A 101 11.06 9.31 3.34
N LYS A 102 11.47 9.17 2.07
CA LYS A 102 12.86 9.46 1.63
C LYS A 102 13.18 10.96 1.62
N GLY A 103 12.18 11.84 1.72
CA GLY A 103 12.33 13.29 1.56
C GLY A 103 12.37 13.76 0.10
N GLU A 104 12.03 12.88 -0.84
CA GLU A 104 12.08 13.11 -2.28
C GLU A 104 10.75 13.70 -2.81
N ASN A 105 10.35 14.86 -2.26
CA ASN A 105 9.01 15.42 -2.47
C ASN A 105 8.59 15.61 -3.94
N ARG A 106 9.55 15.88 -4.84
CA ARG A 106 9.25 15.99 -6.29
C ARG A 106 8.82 14.65 -6.88
N LEU A 107 9.54 13.58 -6.54
CA LEU A 107 9.20 12.23 -6.98
C LEU A 107 7.93 11.72 -6.31
N ALA A 108 7.69 12.10 -5.05
CA ALA A 108 6.41 11.85 -4.38
C ALA A 108 5.25 12.51 -5.14
N ALA A 109 5.40 13.78 -5.53
CA ALA A 109 4.42 14.52 -6.31
C ALA A 109 4.13 13.84 -7.66
N ASP A 110 5.16 13.43 -8.39
CA ASP A 110 5.03 12.75 -9.69
C ASP A 110 4.31 11.40 -9.54
N ALA A 111 4.62 10.64 -8.49
CA ALA A 111 3.94 9.38 -8.17
C ALA A 111 2.46 9.62 -7.82
N TYR A 112 2.15 10.59 -6.97
CA TYR A 112 0.77 10.93 -6.61
C TYR A 112 -0.05 11.44 -7.81
N LEU A 113 0.56 12.24 -8.69
CA LEU A 113 -0.07 12.67 -9.93
C LEU A 113 -0.33 11.48 -10.85
N THR A 114 0.60 10.52 -10.93
CA THR A 114 0.39 9.29 -11.70
C THR A 114 -0.75 8.46 -11.12
N ALA A 115 -0.84 8.32 -9.79
CA ALA A 115 -1.96 7.66 -9.13
C ALA A 115 -3.30 8.31 -9.47
N PHE A 116 -3.37 9.65 -9.40
CA PHE A 116 -4.56 10.42 -9.72
C PHE A 116 -4.94 10.28 -11.20
N ASN A 117 -3.98 10.32 -12.12
CA ASN A 117 -4.24 10.13 -13.55
C ASN A 117 -4.77 8.72 -13.87
N LEU A 118 -4.31 7.69 -13.16
CA LEU A 118 -4.81 6.32 -13.32
C LEU A 118 -6.22 6.14 -12.77
N ARG A 119 -6.59 6.87 -11.73
CA ARG A 119 -7.96 6.89 -11.18
C ARG A 119 -8.28 8.26 -10.59
N PRO A 120 -8.87 9.18 -11.38
CA PRO A 120 -9.22 10.50 -10.91
C PRO A 120 -10.34 10.46 -9.86
N GLY A 121 -10.36 11.48 -8.99
CA GLY A 121 -11.45 11.77 -8.06
C GLY A 121 -11.11 11.59 -6.58
N GLU A 122 -12.06 12.02 -5.73
CA GLU A 122 -11.96 12.14 -4.28
C GLU A 122 -11.43 10.89 -3.57
N ASN A 123 -11.84 9.70 -4.01
CA ASN A 123 -11.36 8.45 -3.41
C ASN A 123 -9.83 8.32 -3.51
N THR A 124 -9.21 8.70 -4.64
CA THR A 124 -7.76 8.64 -4.79
C THR A 124 -7.07 9.71 -3.97
N LEU A 125 -7.62 10.92 -3.91
CA LEU A 125 -7.10 12.00 -3.06
C LEU A 125 -7.13 11.61 -1.59
N TYR A 126 -8.22 11.01 -1.12
CA TYR A 126 -8.34 10.48 0.23
C TYR A 126 -7.21 9.49 0.55
N TRP A 127 -6.86 8.59 -0.37
CA TRP A 127 -5.75 7.64 -0.18
C TRP A 127 -4.37 8.30 -0.25
N ILE A 128 -4.18 9.32 -1.10
CA ILE A 128 -2.96 10.14 -1.11
C ILE A 128 -2.80 10.84 0.23
N GLU A 129 -3.87 11.42 0.77
CA GLU A 129 -3.85 12.11 2.05
C GLU A 129 -3.66 11.18 3.23
N ASN A 130 -4.37 10.05 3.30
CA ASN A 130 -4.56 9.28 4.53
C ASN A 130 -3.97 7.86 4.49
N GLY A 131 -3.50 7.40 3.33
CA GLY A 131 -2.93 6.06 3.18
C GLY A 131 -1.59 5.94 3.89
N VAL A 132 -1.43 4.90 4.72
CA VAL A 132 -0.22 4.60 5.53
C VAL A 132 0.06 5.65 6.62
N PHE A 133 0.26 6.91 6.24
CA PHE A 133 0.44 8.06 7.11
C PHE A 133 -0.16 9.31 6.45
N GLN A 134 -0.32 10.39 7.22
CA GLN A 134 -0.92 11.62 6.70
C GLN A 134 0.04 12.41 5.81
N THR A 135 -0.38 12.75 4.59
CA THR A 135 0.35 13.60 3.63
C THR A 135 -0.34 14.95 3.52
N SER A 136 0.44 16.02 3.46
CA SER A 136 -0.09 17.34 3.12
C SER A 136 -0.09 17.51 1.60
N VAL A 137 -1.26 17.33 0.97
CA VAL A 137 -1.41 17.49 -0.50
C VAL A 137 -1.02 18.91 -0.93
N GLN A 138 -1.38 19.94 -0.16
CA GLN A 138 -0.96 21.32 -0.44
C GLN A 138 0.56 21.49 -0.49
N LYS A 139 1.31 20.73 0.31
CA LYS A 139 2.77 20.83 0.37
C LYS A 139 3.45 19.99 -0.72
N ILE A 140 2.96 18.78 -0.95
CA ILE A 140 3.62 17.82 -1.85
C ILE A 140 3.10 17.92 -3.27
N VAL A 141 1.78 18.07 -3.46
CA VAL A 141 1.11 18.06 -4.77
C VAL A 141 0.11 19.22 -4.88
N PRO A 142 0.56 20.49 -4.76
CA PRO A 142 -0.34 21.65 -4.70
C PRO A 142 -1.30 21.76 -5.90
N TYR A 143 -0.91 21.22 -7.06
CA TYR A 143 -1.72 21.23 -8.28
C TYR A 143 -2.98 20.37 -8.19
N LEU A 144 -3.05 19.41 -7.27
CA LEU A 144 -4.27 18.62 -7.05
C LEU A 144 -5.34 19.40 -6.26
N ASN A 145 -4.98 20.49 -5.59
CA ASN A 145 -5.94 21.31 -4.84
C ASN A 145 -6.94 22.05 -5.74
N SER A 146 -6.59 22.36 -6.99
CA SER A 146 -7.55 22.97 -7.92
C SER A 146 -8.68 22.02 -8.27
N PHE A 147 -8.41 20.71 -8.28
CA PHE A 147 -9.45 19.69 -8.50
C PHE A 147 -10.40 19.58 -7.29
N LEU A 148 -9.90 19.70 -6.06
CA LEU A 148 -10.72 19.74 -4.83
C LEU A 148 -11.63 20.98 -4.73
N ALA A 149 -11.32 22.04 -5.49
CA ALA A 149 -12.06 23.30 -5.45
C ALA A 149 -13.21 23.37 -6.47
N GLU A 150 -13.32 22.39 -7.37
CA GLU A 150 -14.30 22.36 -8.46
C GLU A 150 -15.51 21.41 -8.19
N ASP A 151 -15.50 20.69 -7.06
CA ASP A 151 -16.63 19.87 -6.55
C ASP A 151 -17.39 20.57 -5.40
#